data_AF-A0A7C2HUU6-F1
#
_entry.id   AF-A0A7C2HUU6-F1
#
_cell.length_a   1.000
_cell.length_b   1.000
_cell.length_c   1.000
_cell.angle_alpha   90.00
_cell.angle_beta   90.00
_cell.angle_gamma   90.00
#
_symmetry.space_group_name_H-M   'P 1'
#
loop_
_entity.id
_entity.type
_entity.pdbx_description
1 polymer ?
#
loop_
_entity_poly.entity_id
_entity_poly.type
_entity_poly.pdbx_seq_one_letter_code
_entity_poly.pdbx_strand_id
1 'polypeptide(L)'
;MWLNDINRVRIATVGICLAAFIAAGCRTPRDEAALFRRKNPEEAKHYEVLEPASLHVLRTHEHRALGYMRALVSGVERRKDRPEELEEYLRRVREKLAALEQLVSSEYETIRKLLEKEGGTVYYYELRRMEEGDGETRIVVDSGLMVIKDGRIVYRASL
;
A
#
# COMPACT_ATOMS: atom_id res chain seq x y z
N MET A 1 28.16 -47.84 3.67
CA MET A 1 28.86 -46.65 4.22
C MET A 1 28.90 -45.51 3.18
N TRP A 2 27.74 -45.13 2.62
CA TRP A 2 27.62 -44.12 1.54
C TRP A 2 26.51 -43.07 1.80
N LEU A 3 25.64 -43.30 2.78
CA LEU A 3 24.51 -42.41 3.12
C LEU A 3 24.93 -41.22 4.01
N ASN A 4 26.04 -41.33 4.74
CA ASN A 4 26.53 -40.25 5.61
C ASN A 4 27.22 -39.11 4.83
N ASP A 5 27.83 -39.39 3.68
CA ASP A 5 28.53 -38.38 2.90
C ASP A 5 27.56 -37.50 2.10
N ILE A 6 26.45 -38.07 1.59
CA ILE A 6 25.42 -37.30 0.88
C ILE A 6 24.71 -36.31 1.82
N ASN A 7 24.44 -36.71 3.06
CA ASN A 7 23.84 -35.82 4.06
C ASN A 7 24.81 -34.72 4.52
N ARG A 8 26.11 -35.03 4.66
CA ARG A 8 27.14 -34.01 4.97
C ARG A 8 27.30 -33.00 3.85
N VAL A 9 27.31 -33.45 2.58
CA VAL A 9 27.39 -32.56 1.43
C VAL A 9 26.14 -31.67 1.35
N ARG A 10 24.94 -32.20 1.59
CA ARG A 10 23.71 -31.38 1.62
C ARG A 10 23.73 -30.32 2.72
N ILE A 11 24.16 -30.65 3.93
CA ILE A 11 24.26 -29.69 5.04
C ILE A 11 25.33 -28.63 4.77
N ALA A 12 26.49 -29.03 4.23
CA ALA A 12 27.54 -28.11 3.84
C ALA A 12 27.09 -27.17 2.71
N THR A 13 26.34 -27.68 1.73
CA THR A 13 25.85 -26.86 0.60
C THR A 13 24.79 -25.86 1.05
N VAL A 14 23.87 -26.24 1.93
CA VAL A 14 22.88 -25.32 2.53
C VAL A 14 23.56 -24.29 3.43
N GLY A 15 24.57 -24.69 4.21
CA GLY A 15 25.37 -23.79 5.04
C GLY A 15 26.17 -22.79 4.22
N ILE A 16 26.73 -23.20 3.09
CA ILE A 16 27.46 -22.33 2.16
C ILE A 16 26.51 -21.38 1.43
N CYS A 17 25.31 -21.82 1.04
CA CYS A 17 24.30 -20.93 0.47
C CYS A 17 23.82 -19.89 1.49
N LEU A 18 23.57 -20.28 2.75
CA LEU A 18 23.15 -19.37 3.82
C LEU A 18 24.27 -18.37 4.17
N ALA A 19 25.52 -18.85 4.26
CA ALA A 19 26.69 -18.01 4.49
C ALA A 19 26.98 -17.08 3.30
N ALA A 20 26.73 -17.51 2.06
CA ALA A 20 26.85 -16.67 0.87
C ALA A 20 25.76 -15.59 0.83
N PHE A 21 24.53 -15.88 1.30
CA PHE A 21 23.49 -14.85 1.48
C PHE A 21 23.88 -13.81 2.54
N ILE A 22 24.50 -14.25 3.64
CA ILE A 22 24.97 -13.36 4.72
C ILE A 22 26.21 -12.55 4.29
N ALA A 23 27.15 -13.17 3.56
CA ALA A 23 28.40 -12.57 3.12
C ALA A 23 28.26 -11.67 1.88
N ALA A 24 27.27 -11.92 1.01
CA ALA A 24 26.96 -11.07 -0.15
C ALA A 24 26.35 -9.72 0.24
N GLY A 25 26.17 -9.43 1.53
CA GLY A 25 25.58 -8.17 1.97
C GLY A 25 24.17 -7.96 1.41
N CYS A 26 23.45 -9.05 1.13
CA CYS A 26 22.00 -9.02 0.92
C CYS A 26 21.39 -8.58 2.24
N ARG A 27 21.41 -7.27 2.50
CA ARG A 27 20.57 -6.63 3.49
C ARG A 27 19.16 -7.06 3.14
N THR A 28 18.63 -8.03 3.88
CA THR A 28 17.18 -8.21 3.98
C THR A 28 16.64 -6.80 4.19
N PRO A 29 15.76 -6.29 3.31
CA PRO A 29 15.26 -4.93 3.44
C PRO A 29 14.79 -4.79 4.88
N ARG A 30 15.39 -3.82 5.58
CA ARG A 30 15.15 -3.59 7.00
C ARG A 30 13.64 -3.52 7.15
N ASP A 31 13.03 -4.43 7.91
CA ASP A 31 11.57 -4.43 8.06
C ASP A 31 11.18 -3.22 8.90
N GLU A 32 10.96 -2.10 8.21
CA GLU A 32 10.66 -0.81 8.79
C GLU A 32 9.32 -0.85 9.55
N ALA A 33 8.38 -1.69 9.11
CA ALA A 33 7.13 -1.92 9.83
C ALA A 33 7.36 -2.65 11.16
N ALA A 34 8.20 -3.69 11.20
CA ALA A 34 8.55 -4.33 12.47
C ALA A 34 9.27 -3.36 13.42
N LEU A 35 10.18 -2.53 12.89
CA LEU A 35 10.87 -1.52 13.68
C LEU A 35 9.91 -0.44 14.20
N PHE A 36 8.94 -0.01 13.38
CA PHE A 36 7.90 0.94 13.75
C PHE A 36 7.00 0.39 14.85
N ARG A 37 6.50 -0.84 14.72
CA ARG A 37 5.68 -1.51 15.75
C ARG A 37 6.40 -1.58 17.09
N ARG A 38 7.70 -1.86 17.09
CA ARG A 38 8.52 -1.91 18.32
C ARG A 38 8.73 -0.54 18.96
N LYS A 39 8.93 0.51 18.15
CA LYS A 39 9.20 1.88 18.64
C LYS A 39 7.94 2.63 19.07
N ASN A 40 6.80 2.37 18.40
CA ASN A 40 5.57 3.13 18.58
C ASN A 40 4.35 2.19 18.74
N PRO A 41 4.32 1.33 19.77
CA PRO A 41 3.27 0.31 19.92
C PRO A 41 1.86 0.91 20.02
N GLU A 42 1.72 2.05 20.71
CA GLU A 42 0.43 2.73 20.87
C GLU A 42 -0.12 3.31 19.56
N GLU A 43 0.74 3.78 18.65
CA GLU A 43 0.29 4.22 17.33
C GLU A 43 0.06 3.01 16.42
N ALA A 44 0.95 2.02 16.49
CA ALA A 44 0.95 0.86 15.62
C ALA A 44 -0.32 -0.01 15.75
N LYS A 45 -0.93 -0.05 16.94
CA LYS A 45 -2.18 -0.81 17.19
C LYS A 45 -3.37 -0.35 16.34
N HIS A 46 -3.32 0.86 15.81
CA HIS A 46 -4.39 1.42 14.98
C HIS A 46 -4.29 1.00 13.51
N TYR A 47 -3.16 0.41 13.09
CA TYR A 47 -2.98 -0.08 11.72
C TYR A 47 -3.23 -1.59 11.69
N GLU A 48 -4.40 -1.98 11.16
CA GLU A 48 -4.76 -3.39 11.01
C GLU A 48 -3.93 -4.05 9.89
N VAL A 49 -3.58 -3.26 8.86
CA VAL A 49 -2.74 -3.68 7.73
C VAL A 49 -1.53 -2.76 7.64
N LEU A 50 -0.34 -3.36 7.49
CA LEU A 50 0.93 -2.70 7.14
C LEU A 50 1.70 -3.64 6.23
N GLU A 51 1.38 -3.61 4.94
CA GLU A 51 1.94 -4.50 3.93
C GLU A 51 2.93 -3.75 3.05
N PRO A 52 4.13 -4.32 2.79
CA PRO A 52 5.07 -3.73 1.85
C PRO A 52 4.40 -3.49 0.50
N ALA A 53 4.44 -2.25 0.02
CA ALA A 53 3.84 -1.85 -1.24
C ALA A 53 4.92 -1.34 -2.20
N SER A 54 4.68 -1.52 -3.49
CA SER A 54 5.49 -0.88 -4.53
C SER A 54 4.85 0.44 -4.94
N LEU A 55 5.69 1.44 -5.23
CA LEU A 55 5.26 2.69 -5.90
C LEU A 55 4.52 2.42 -7.21
N HIS A 56 4.75 1.27 -7.86
CA HIS A 56 4.00 0.90 -9.06
C HIS A 56 2.55 0.50 -8.77
N VAL A 57 2.22 0.08 -7.55
CA VAL A 57 0.83 -0.22 -7.14
C VAL A 57 -0.01 1.05 -7.07
N LEU A 58 0.58 2.19 -6.69
CA LEU A 58 -0.04 3.52 -6.83
C LEU A 58 -0.43 3.82 -8.27
N ARG A 59 0.50 3.53 -9.18
CA ARG A 59 0.32 3.79 -10.61
C ARG A 59 -0.72 2.88 -11.25
N THR A 60 -0.92 1.66 -10.75
CA THR A 60 -1.83 0.69 -11.37
C THR A 60 -3.30 0.82 -10.92
N HIS A 61 -3.65 1.68 -9.95
CA HIS A 61 -5.04 2.08 -9.69
C HIS A 61 -6.07 0.95 -9.42
N GLU A 62 -5.65 -0.31 -9.22
CA GLU A 62 -6.56 -1.47 -9.38
C GLU A 62 -7.70 -1.51 -8.36
N HIS A 63 -7.46 -1.08 -7.11
CA HIS A 63 -8.48 -1.15 -6.05
C HIS A 63 -9.56 -0.05 -6.16
N ARG A 64 -9.18 1.18 -6.56
CA ARG A 64 -10.14 2.28 -6.75
C ARG A 64 -10.90 2.17 -8.08
N ALA A 65 -10.27 1.60 -9.10
CA ALA A 65 -10.90 1.40 -10.40
C ALA A 65 -12.15 0.51 -10.29
N LEU A 66 -12.14 -0.54 -9.47
CA LEU A 66 -13.27 -1.45 -9.29
C LEU A 66 -14.51 -0.77 -8.68
N GLY A 67 -14.33 0.05 -7.64
CA GLY A 67 -15.41 0.81 -7.00
C GLY A 67 -16.03 1.83 -7.96
N TYR A 68 -15.18 2.57 -8.69
CA TYR A 68 -15.63 3.51 -9.72
C TYR A 68 -16.29 2.83 -10.90
N MET A 69 -15.77 1.69 -11.36
CA MET A 69 -16.35 0.90 -12.46
C MET A 69 -17.75 0.41 -12.10
N ARG A 70 -17.98 -0.08 -10.88
CA ARG A 70 -19.32 -0.44 -10.41
C ARG A 70 -20.28 0.75 -10.38
N ALA A 71 -19.82 1.89 -9.86
CA ALA A 71 -20.63 3.11 -9.83
C ALA A 71 -20.97 3.62 -11.24
N LEU A 72 -20.01 3.55 -12.17
CA LEU A 72 -20.17 3.90 -13.58
C LEU A 72 -21.21 3.01 -14.26
N VAL A 73 -21.06 1.69 -14.16
CA VAL A 73 -22.00 0.72 -14.77
C VAL A 73 -23.41 0.91 -14.22
N SER A 74 -23.56 1.02 -12.90
CA SER A 74 -24.85 1.27 -12.25
C SER A 74 -25.47 2.61 -12.68
N GLY A 75 -24.65 3.65 -12.82
CA GLY A 75 -25.09 4.97 -13.24
C GLY A 75 -25.53 5.03 -14.71
N VAL A 76 -24.85 4.28 -15.59
CA VAL A 76 -25.23 4.10 -17.00
C VAL A 76 -26.55 3.35 -17.11
N GLU A 77 -26.69 2.22 -16.42
CA GLU A 77 -27.89 1.37 -16.50
C GLU A 77 -29.17 2.14 -16.13
N ARG A 78 -29.10 3.00 -15.10
CA ARG A 78 -30.24 3.83 -14.63
C ARG A 78 -30.63 4.95 -15.59
N ARG A 79 -29.76 5.31 -16.54
CA ARG A 79 -29.92 6.47 -17.42
C ARG A 79 -29.87 6.10 -18.90
N LYS A 80 -29.81 4.81 -19.23
CA LYS A 80 -29.70 4.32 -20.61
C LYS A 80 -30.81 4.81 -21.54
N ASP A 81 -32.02 5.02 -21.01
CA ASP A 81 -33.19 5.48 -21.76
C ASP A 81 -33.35 7.02 -21.76
N ARG A 82 -32.39 7.75 -21.16
CA ARG A 82 -32.42 9.21 -21.00
C ARG A 82 -31.09 9.81 -21.49
N PRO A 83 -30.94 10.02 -22.82
CA PRO A 83 -29.65 10.31 -23.44
C PRO A 83 -28.99 11.59 -22.92
N GLU A 84 -29.76 12.64 -22.69
CA GLU A 84 -29.27 13.93 -22.17
C GLU A 84 -28.74 13.81 -20.73
N GLU A 85 -29.47 13.11 -19.86
CA GLU A 85 -29.03 12.84 -18.48
C GLU A 85 -27.81 11.91 -18.43
N LEU A 86 -27.73 10.95 -19.36
CA LEU A 86 -26.61 10.04 -19.48
C LEU A 86 -25.35 10.79 -19.91
N GLU A 87 -25.46 11.70 -20.89
CA GLU A 87 -24.35 12.52 -21.36
C GLU A 87 -23.78 13.40 -20.24
N GLU A 88 -24.64 14.09 -19.49
CA GLU A 88 -24.20 14.92 -18.35
C GLU A 88 -23.57 14.07 -17.23
N TYR A 89 -24.13 12.89 -16.97
CA TYR A 89 -23.56 11.95 -16.01
C TYR A 89 -22.16 11.50 -16.43
N LEU A 90 -21.97 11.08 -17.68
CA LEU A 90 -20.68 10.63 -18.20
C LEU A 90 -19.64 11.76 -18.19
N ARG A 91 -20.04 12.99 -18.52
CA ARG A 91 -19.16 14.17 -18.42
C ARG A 91 -18.65 14.37 -16.99
N ARG A 92 -19.55 14.36 -15.99
CA ARG A 92 -19.18 14.52 -14.58
C ARG A 92 -18.29 13.38 -14.07
N VAL A 93 -18.52 12.15 -14.53
CA VAL A 93 -17.66 11.01 -14.15
C VAL A 93 -16.27 11.18 -14.75
N ARG A 94 -16.14 11.60 -16.02
CA ARG A 94 -14.83 11.87 -16.64
C ARG A 94 -14.05 12.95 -15.89
N GLU A 95 -14.71 14.04 -15.49
CA GLU A 95 -14.09 15.11 -14.70
C GLU A 95 -13.56 14.61 -13.36
N LYS A 96 -14.37 13.80 -12.65
CA LYS A 96 -13.95 13.18 -11.38
C LYS A 96 -12.78 12.21 -11.55
N LEU A 97 -12.79 11.42 -12.62
CA LEU A 97 -11.70 10.50 -12.92
C LEU A 97 -10.41 11.25 -13.27
N ALA A 98 -10.48 12.31 -14.07
CA ALA A 98 -9.33 13.14 -14.39
C ALA A 98 -8.74 13.83 -13.14
N ALA A 99 -9.60 14.34 -12.25
CA ALA A 99 -9.16 14.92 -10.97
C ALA A 99 -8.49 13.87 -10.07
N LEU A 100 -9.03 12.65 -10.03
CA LEU A 100 -8.45 11.54 -9.28
C LEU A 100 -7.08 11.10 -9.85
N GLU A 101 -6.96 11.03 -11.18
CA GLU A 101 -5.70 10.71 -11.86
C GLU A 101 -4.62 11.76 -11.55
N GLN A 102 -4.98 13.05 -11.56
CA GLN A 102 -4.08 14.13 -11.17
C GLN A 102 -3.63 14.01 -9.71
N LEU A 103 -4.55 13.71 -8.79
CA LEU A 103 -4.23 13.51 -7.37
C LEU A 103 -3.24 12.36 -7.19
N VAL A 104 -3.52 11.19 -7.79
CA VAL A 104 -2.67 10.00 -7.67
C VAL A 104 -1.30 10.24 -8.32
N SER A 105 -1.25 10.94 -9.45
CA SER A 105 0.02 11.33 -10.09
C SER A 105 0.86 12.25 -9.20
N SER A 106 0.21 13.23 -8.55
CA SER A 106 0.86 14.14 -7.59
C SER A 106 1.40 13.40 -6.36
N GLU A 107 0.62 12.49 -5.80
CA GLU A 107 1.04 11.65 -4.66
C GLU A 107 2.20 10.73 -5.04
N TYR A 108 2.12 10.09 -6.22
CA TYR A 108 3.20 9.28 -6.76
C TYR A 108 4.50 10.07 -6.87
N GLU A 109 4.47 11.26 -7.47
CA GLU A 109 5.65 12.12 -7.61
C GLU A 109 6.21 12.58 -6.27
N THR A 110 5.34 12.86 -5.30
CA THR A 110 5.73 13.24 -3.95
C THR A 110 6.47 12.09 -3.24
N ILE A 111 5.89 10.89 -3.25
CA ILE A 111 6.49 9.71 -2.63
C ILE A 111 7.79 9.34 -3.35
N ARG A 112 7.83 9.39 -4.69
CA ARG A 112 9.05 9.13 -5.47
C ARG A 112 10.20 10.05 -5.05
N LYS A 113 9.97 11.36 -5.05
CA LYS A 113 10.98 12.36 -4.64
C LYS A 113 11.41 12.17 -3.19
N LEU A 114 10.47 11.83 -2.30
CA LEU A 114 10.78 11.55 -0.89
C LEU A 114 11.71 10.33 -0.76
N LEU A 115 11.42 9.24 -1.45
CA LEU A 115 12.27 8.05 -1.43
C LEU A 115 13.66 8.31 -2.03
N GLU A 116 13.75 9.11 -3.11
CA GLU A 116 15.03 9.50 -3.71
C GLU A 116 15.90 10.33 -2.75
N LYS A 117 15.27 11.24 -2.00
CA LYS A 117 15.96 12.16 -1.08
C LYS A 117 16.27 11.52 0.27
N GLU A 118 15.31 10.80 0.84
CA GLU A 118 15.33 10.38 2.24
C GLU A 118 15.38 8.86 2.40
N GLY A 119 15.04 8.08 1.36
CA GLY A 119 14.92 6.63 1.45
C GLY A 119 13.71 6.19 2.30
N GLY A 120 13.74 4.92 2.74
CA GLY A 120 12.64 4.30 3.48
C GLY A 120 11.95 3.20 2.69
N THR A 121 10.82 2.72 3.19
CA THR A 121 10.01 1.68 2.56
C THR A 121 8.56 2.09 2.53
N VAL A 122 7.90 1.86 1.40
CA VAL A 122 6.49 2.18 1.19
C VAL A 122 5.64 1.01 1.70
N TYR A 123 4.58 1.35 2.42
CA TYR A 123 3.61 0.39 2.94
C TYR A 123 2.20 0.85 2.58
N TYR A 124 1.36 -0.11 2.19
CA TYR A 124 -0.09 0.07 2.23
C TYR A 124 -0.55 -0.07 3.68
N TYR A 125 -1.47 0.80 4.08
CA TYR A 125 -2.04 0.76 5.41
C TYR A 125 -3.55 0.77 5.39
N GLU A 126 -4.13 0.09 6.39
CA GLU A 126 -5.52 0.26 6.80
C GLU A 126 -5.52 0.69 8.25
N LEU A 127 -6.08 1.87 8.48
CA LEU A 127 -6.11 2.57 9.74
C LEU A 127 -7.54 2.58 10.25
N ARG A 128 -7.74 1.95 11.40
CA ARG A 128 -9.05 1.92 12.06
C ARG A 128 -9.05 2.91 13.22
N ARG A 129 -9.95 3.89 13.15
CA ARG A 129 -10.16 4.87 14.22
C ARG A 129 -11.61 4.83 14.69
N MET A 130 -11.79 4.99 15.99
CA MET A 130 -13.09 5.29 16.57
C MET A 130 -13.21 6.80 16.63
N GLU A 131 -14.21 7.34 15.95
CA GLU A 131 -14.59 8.75 16.08
C GLU A 131 -15.88 8.80 16.90
N GLU A 132 -15.88 9.63 17.94
CA GLU A 132 -17.08 9.95 18.71
C GLU A 132 -17.65 11.26 18.17
N GLY A 133 -18.87 11.21 17.63
CA GLY A 133 -19.58 12.38 17.10
C GLY A 133 -21.08 12.26 17.33
N ASP A 134 -21.73 13.34 17.74
CA ASP A 134 -23.18 13.45 17.97
C ASP A 134 -23.80 12.31 18.81
N GLY A 135 -23.07 11.82 19.82
CA GLY A 135 -23.54 10.74 20.70
C GLY A 135 -23.48 9.32 20.08
N GLU A 136 -22.88 9.18 18.90
CA GLU A 136 -22.61 7.89 18.25
C GLU A 136 -21.10 7.66 18.12
N THR A 137 -20.66 6.45 18.48
CA THR A 137 -19.31 5.98 18.15
C THR A 137 -19.33 5.38 16.74
N ARG A 138 -18.59 5.97 15.81
CA ARG A 138 -18.45 5.46 14.45
C ARG A 138 -17.04 4.94 14.24
N ILE A 139 -16.94 3.80 13.55
CA ILE A 139 -15.66 3.25 13.12
C ILE A 139 -15.36 3.84 11.75
N VAL A 140 -14.30 4.63 11.67
CA VAL A 140 -13.78 5.16 10.42
C VAL A 140 -12.59 4.28 10.02
N VAL A 141 -12.68 3.73 8.81
CA VAL A 141 -11.57 3.01 8.18
C VAL A 141 -10.99 3.95 7.14
N ASP A 142 -9.75 4.38 7.37
CA ASP A 142 -8.94 5.11 6.39
C ASP A 142 -7.92 4.14 5.80
N SER A 143 -7.65 4.24 4.51
CA SER A 143 -6.66 3.40 3.85
C SER A 143 -5.71 4.28 3.06
N GLY A 144 -4.50 3.83 2.84
CA GLY A 144 -3.57 4.68 2.12
C GLY A 144 -2.19 4.12 2.01
N LEU A 145 -1.26 5.02 1.73
CA LEU A 145 0.14 4.68 1.65
C LEU A 145 0.93 5.52 2.63
N MET A 146 1.93 4.89 3.21
CA MET A 146 2.86 5.53 4.10
C MET A 146 4.29 5.14 3.73
N VAL A 147 5.20 6.04 4.05
CA VAL A 147 6.64 5.76 3.98
C VAL A 147 7.15 5.67 5.40
N ILE A 148 7.77 4.53 5.73
CA ILE A 148 8.41 4.30 7.03
C ILE A 148 9.92 4.28 6.83
N LYS A 149 10.64 4.99 7.71
CA LYS A 149 12.10 5.03 7.75
C LYS A 149 12.57 5.03 9.20
N ASP A 150 13.55 4.19 9.51
CA ASP A 150 14.09 4.00 10.85
C ASP A 150 13.00 3.79 11.92
N GLY A 151 11.91 3.12 11.56
CA GLY A 151 10.72 2.87 12.39
C GLY A 151 9.90 4.13 12.73
N ARG A 152 9.94 5.15 11.86
CA ARG A 152 9.11 6.36 11.96
C ARG A 152 8.36 6.58 10.65
N ILE A 153 7.11 7.02 10.76
CA ILE A 153 6.33 7.45 9.60
C ILE A 153 6.87 8.81 9.16
N VAL A 154 7.44 8.87 7.95
CA VAL A 154 7.98 10.12 7.37
C VAL A 154 7.01 10.75 6.37
N TYR A 155 6.06 9.97 5.86
CA TYR A 155 4.98 10.45 4.99
C TYR A 155 3.76 9.55 5.07
N ARG A 156 2.59 10.14 4.87
CA ARG A 156 1.30 9.45 4.82
C ARG A 156 0.38 10.18 3.85
N ALA A 157 -0.22 9.43 2.94
CA ALA A 157 -1.29 9.89 2.07
C ALA A 157 -2.51 8.99 2.29
N SER A 158 -3.61 9.59 2.72
CA SER A 158 -4.91 8.93 2.81
C SER A 158 -5.52 8.83 1.41
N LEU A 159 -6.13 7.69 1.13
CA LEU A 159 -6.81 7.38 -0.12
C LEU A 159 -8.33 7.28 0.11
#